data_AF-A0A7K5A970-F1
#
_entry.id   AF-A0A7K5A970-F1
#
_cell.length_a   1.000
_cell.length_b   1.000
_cell.length_c   1.000
_cell.angle_alpha   90.00
_cell.angle_beta   90.00
_cell.angle_gamma   90.00
#
_symmetry.space_group_name_H-M   'P 1'
#
loop_
_entity.id
_entity.type
_entity.pdbx_description
1 polymer ?
#
loop_
_entity_poly.entity_id
_entity_poly.type
_entity_poly.pdbx_seq_one_letter_code
_entity_poly.pdbx_strand_id
1 'polypeptide(L)'
;TMTIQNENQIVDVHVRSGLYSSDTIFDYARGYIATRLFSRNACFIMKINKDDIPELQELGRLAFERKTMQTVYSPNNVWVEFRSGHSVLGALRDWIVYGRPIQQLCSGLPLYQ
;
A
#
# COMPACT_ATOMS: atom_id res chain seq x y z
N THR A 1 10.48 -4.90 -8.31
CA THR A 1 10.03 -6.30 -8.39
C THR A 1 8.61 -6.37 -7.89
N MET A 2 7.77 -7.22 -8.48
CA MET A 2 6.40 -7.45 -8.04
C MET A 2 6.20 -8.95 -7.83
N THR A 3 5.60 -9.32 -6.70
CA THR A 3 5.26 -10.70 -6.34
C THR A 3 3.77 -10.77 -6.07
N ILE A 4 3.07 -11.70 -6.74
CA ILE A 4 1.64 -11.90 -6.61
C ILE A 4 1.39 -13.21 -5.84
N GLN A 5 0.71 -13.12 -4.70
CA GLN A 5 0.29 -14.25 -3.88
C GLN A 5 -1.22 -14.45 -4.03
N ASN A 6 -1.64 -15.22 -5.03
CA ASN A 6 -3.06 -15.41 -5.35
C ASN A 6 -3.87 -15.98 -4.18
N GLU A 7 -3.32 -16.95 -3.44
CA GLU A 7 -4.01 -17.62 -2.34
C GLU A 7 -4.38 -16.65 -1.20
N ASN A 8 -3.46 -15.74 -0.87
CA ASN A 8 -3.65 -14.76 0.20
C ASN A 8 -4.29 -13.45 -0.31
N GLN A 9 -4.53 -13.34 -1.61
CA GLN A 9 -4.94 -12.12 -2.31
C GLN A 9 -4.05 -10.90 -2.02
N ILE A 10 -2.73 -11.12 -1.98
CA ILE A 10 -1.72 -10.11 -1.67
C ILE A 10 -0.82 -9.86 -2.88
N VAL A 11 -0.48 -8.59 -3.11
CA VAL A 11 0.60 -8.20 -4.02
C VAL A 11 1.65 -7.43 -3.24
N ASP A 12 2.89 -7.86 -3.35
CA ASP A 12 4.05 -7.16 -2.82
C ASP A 12 4.83 -6.50 -3.96
N VAL A 13 5.08 -5.20 -3.84
CA VAL A 13 5.78 -4.40 -4.84
C VAL A 13 6.96 -3.71 -4.20
N HIS A 14 8.15 -4.05 -4.67
CA HIS A 14 9.40 -3.43 -4.28
C HIS A 14 9.89 -2.49 -5.38
N VAL A 15 9.98 -1.20 -5.07
CA VAL A 15 10.62 -0.20 -5.93
C VAL A 15 11.97 0.15 -5.33
N ARG A 16 13.03 0.05 -6.14
CA ARG A 16 14.40 0.38 -5.76
C ARG A 16 14.88 1.50 -6.68
N SER A 17 14.72 2.74 -6.24
CA SER A 17 14.95 3.95 -7.04
C SER A 17 15.52 5.09 -6.19
N GLY A 18 16.54 4.79 -5.38
CA GLY A 18 17.17 5.78 -4.49
C GLY A 18 16.16 6.43 -3.55
N LEU A 19 16.01 7.76 -3.65
CA LEU A 19 15.07 8.56 -2.85
C LEU A 19 13.60 8.15 -3.02
N TYR A 20 13.23 7.59 -4.17
CA TYR A 20 11.86 7.14 -4.47
C TYR A 20 11.67 5.64 -4.24
N SER A 21 12.62 4.99 -3.53
CA SER A 21 12.44 3.61 -3.12
C SER A 21 11.22 3.48 -2.22
N SER A 22 10.43 2.44 -2.44
CA SER A 22 9.25 2.13 -1.65
C SER A 22 8.99 0.64 -1.63
N ASP A 23 8.26 0.21 -0.61
CA ASP A 23 7.65 -1.11 -0.55
C ASP A 23 6.13 -0.90 -0.42
N THR A 24 5.37 -1.58 -1.27
CA THR A 24 3.91 -1.45 -1.31
C THR A 24 3.25 -2.82 -1.24
N ILE A 25 2.32 -2.97 -0.30
CA ILE A 25 1.44 -4.12 -0.17
C ILE A 25 0.04 -3.74 -0.64
N PHE A 26 -0.51 -4.49 -1.58
CA PHE A 26 -1.94 -4.49 -1.91
C PHE A 26 -2.56 -5.71 -1.23
N ASP A 27 -3.42 -5.50 -0.23
CA ASP A 27 -4.19 -6.56 0.44
C ASP A 27 -5.64 -6.47 -0.05
N TYR A 28 -5.95 -7.25 -1.09
CA TYR A 28 -7.29 -7.26 -1.70
C TYR A 28 -8.33 -7.94 -0.81
N ALA A 29 -7.92 -8.90 0.02
CA ALA A 29 -8.82 -9.55 0.97
C ALA A 29 -9.36 -8.54 2.00
N ARG A 30 -8.54 -7.56 2.39
CA ARG A 30 -8.92 -6.51 3.34
C ARG A 30 -9.33 -5.20 2.69
N GLY A 31 -9.02 -5.01 1.40
CA GLY A 31 -9.38 -3.81 0.64
C GLY A 31 -8.48 -2.61 0.93
N TYR A 32 -7.20 -2.84 1.24
CA TYR A 32 -6.25 -1.77 1.57
C TYR A 32 -4.94 -1.88 0.79
N ILE A 33 -4.31 -0.73 0.59
CA ILE A 33 -2.95 -0.60 0.06
C ILE A 33 -2.12 0.10 1.10
N ALA A 34 -0.94 -0.41 1.37
CA ALA A 34 0.02 0.21 2.26
C ALA A 34 1.33 0.46 1.51
N THR A 35 1.78 1.70 1.44
CA THR A 35 3.05 2.08 0.82
C THR A 35 3.98 2.68 1.86
N ARG A 36 5.07 1.98 2.16
CA ARG A 36 6.20 2.54 2.91
C ARG A 36 7.10 3.31 1.95
N LEU A 37 7.21 4.61 2.15
CA LEU A 37 8.11 5.46 1.37
C LEU A 37 9.35 5.79 2.21
N PHE A 38 10.51 5.26 1.79
CA PHE A 38 11.73 5.32 2.61
C PHE A 38 12.22 6.76 2.84
N SER A 39 12.13 7.64 1.84
CA SER A 39 12.55 9.05 1.96
C SER A 39 11.73 9.88 2.94
N ARG A 40 10.50 9.47 3.24
CA ARG A 40 9.63 10.14 4.20
C ARG A 40 9.63 9.47 5.58
N ASN A 41 10.26 8.29 5.69
CA ASN A 41 10.18 7.44 6.87
C ASN A 41 8.73 7.29 7.38
N ALA A 42 7.80 7.06 6.45
CA ALA A 42 6.36 7.04 6.71
C ALA A 42 5.67 5.93 5.90
N CYS A 43 4.47 5.55 6.33
CA CYS A 43 3.60 4.63 5.61
C CYS A 43 2.27 5.29 5.25
N PHE A 44 1.85 5.11 4.01
CA PHE A 44 0.60 5.62 3.45
C PHE A 44 -0.37 4.47 3.28
N ILE A 45 -1.54 4.55 3.90
CA ILE A 45 -2.59 3.54 3.87
C ILE A 45 -3.74 4.09 3.04
N MET A 46 -4.10 3.42 1.96
CA MET A 46 -5.22 3.81 1.10
C MET A 46 -6.25 2.68 1.07
N LYS A 47 -7.54 3.02 0.96
CA LYS A 47 -8.56 2.02 0.61
C LYS A 47 -8.49 1.71 -0.88
N ILE A 48 -8.67 0.45 -1.23
CA ILE A 48 -8.79 0.03 -2.62
C ILE A 48 -10.14 0.52 -3.14
N ASN A 49 -10.10 1.43 -4.11
CA ASN A 49 -11.25 1.71 -4.96
C ASN A 49 -11.19 0.77 -6.17
N LYS A 50 -12.22 -0.05 -6.37
CA LYS A 50 -12.27 -1.01 -7.48
C LYS A 50 -12.39 -0.35 -8.85
N ASP A 51 -12.89 0.89 -8.88
CA ASP A 51 -13.01 1.66 -10.13
C ASP A 51 -11.65 2.16 -10.61
N ASP A 52 -10.73 2.46 -9.67
CA ASP A 52 -9.40 2.99 -9.97
C ASP A 52 -8.31 1.91 -9.98
N ILE A 53 -8.51 0.86 -9.19
CA ILE A 53 -7.53 -0.20 -8.94
C ILE A 53 -8.12 -1.53 -9.40
N PRO A 54 -7.53 -2.13 -10.44
CA PRO A 54 -8.06 -3.33 -11.07
C PRO A 54 -7.97 -4.54 -10.14
N GLU A 55 -8.75 -5.59 -10.41
CA GLU A 55 -8.67 -6.83 -9.63
C GLU A 55 -7.28 -7.47 -9.72
N LEU A 56 -6.94 -8.30 -8.72
CA LEU A 56 -5.64 -8.96 -8.60
C LEU A 56 -5.16 -9.64 -9.90
N GLN A 57 -6.08 -10.32 -10.58
CA GLN A 57 -5.79 -11.09 -11.79
C GLN A 57 -5.49 -10.18 -13.00
N GLU A 58 -6.17 -9.05 -13.07
CA GLU A 58 -5.98 -7.99 -14.06
C GLU A 58 -4.73 -7.16 -13.76
N LEU A 59 -4.39 -6.99 -12.48
CA LEU A 59 -3.24 -6.19 -12.04
C LEU A 59 -1.92 -6.77 -12.54
N GLY A 60 -1.75 -8.10 -12.55
CA GLY A 60 -0.55 -8.72 -13.12
C GLY A 60 -0.37 -8.38 -14.60
N ARG A 61 -1.46 -8.42 -15.38
CA ARG A 61 -1.48 -8.04 -16.80
C ARG A 61 -1.16 -6.56 -16.99
N LEU A 62 -1.81 -5.68 -16.23
CA LEU A 62 -1.61 -4.23 -16.34
C LEU A 62 -0.24 -3.77 -15.80
N ALA A 63 0.33 -4.47 -14.82
CA ALA A 63 1.69 -4.25 -14.34
C ALA A 63 2.73 -4.67 -15.38
N PHE A 64 2.51 -5.79 -16.08
CA PHE A 64 3.30 -6.16 -17.26
C PHE A 64 3.22 -5.07 -18.34
N GLU A 65 2.04 -4.50 -18.56
CA GLU A 65 1.83 -3.34 -19.44
C GLU A 65 2.24 -1.98 -18.82
N ARG A 66 2.77 -1.97 -17.59
CA ARG A 66 3.20 -0.78 -16.80
C ARG A 66 2.15 0.31 -16.56
N LYS A 67 0.86 0.01 -16.67
CA LYS A 67 -0.23 1.00 -16.51
C LYS A 67 -0.58 1.30 -15.06
N THR A 68 -0.70 0.27 -14.21
CA THR A 68 -1.23 0.42 -12.84
C THR A 68 -0.32 1.25 -11.93
N MET A 69 1.01 1.10 -12.07
CA MET A 69 1.97 1.85 -11.26
C MET A 69 1.89 3.36 -11.52
N GLN A 70 1.60 3.77 -12.76
CA GLN A 70 1.48 5.19 -13.09
C GLN A 70 0.33 5.87 -12.33
N THR A 71 -0.79 5.17 -12.15
CA THR A 71 -1.94 5.68 -11.39
C THR A 71 -1.66 5.77 -9.90
N VAL A 72 -1.06 4.72 -9.30
CA VAL A 72 -0.78 4.66 -7.86
C VAL A 72 0.28 5.68 -7.41
N TYR A 73 1.31 5.91 -8.24
CA TYR A 73 2.36 6.90 -7.94
C TYR A 73 2.09 8.27 -8.59
N SER A 74 0.91 8.48 -9.18
CA SER A 74 0.56 9.76 -9.80
C SER A 74 0.44 10.83 -8.71
N PRO A 75 1.21 11.93 -8.78
CA PRO A 75 1.09 13.03 -7.82
C PRO A 75 -0.27 13.73 -7.89
N ASN A 76 -1.05 13.53 -8.96
CA ASN A 76 -2.36 14.15 -9.13
C ASN A 76 -3.50 13.34 -8.49
N ASN A 77 -3.26 12.07 -8.15
CA ASN A 77 -4.32 11.14 -7.71
C ASN A 77 -4.24 10.75 -6.23
N VAL A 78 -3.22 11.21 -5.50
CA VAL A 78 -2.99 10.82 -4.10
C VAL A 78 -3.24 12.02 -3.18
N TRP A 79 -4.49 12.20 -2.78
CA TRP A 79 -4.86 13.11 -1.69
C TRP A 79 -4.93 12.29 -0.40
N VAL A 80 -3.88 12.37 0.42
CA VAL A 80 -3.78 11.67 1.71
C VAL A 80 -3.77 12.67 2.85
N GLU A 81 -4.60 12.45 3.86
CA GLU A 81 -4.65 13.25 5.07
C GLU A 81 -3.68 12.67 6.10
N PHE A 82 -2.87 13.53 6.73
CA PHE A 82 -2.05 13.08 7.84
C PHE A 82 -2.95 12.77 9.04
N ARG A 83 -3.02 11.49 9.42
CA ARG A 83 -3.59 11.08 10.70
C ARG A 83 -2.48 10.69 11.63
N SER A 84 -2.31 11.43 12.73
CA SER A 84 -1.31 11.08 13.73
C SER A 84 -1.63 9.70 14.33
N GLY A 85 -0.94 8.66 13.86
CA GLY A 85 -1.02 7.29 14.39
C GLY A 85 -0.41 7.14 15.80
N HIS A 86 -0.37 8.22 16.59
CA HIS A 86 0.34 8.33 17.87
C HIS A 86 -0.48 7.84 19.08
N SER A 87 -1.69 7.32 18.87
CA SER A 87 -2.42 6.63 19.95
C SER A 87 -2.09 5.15 19.93
N VAL A 88 -1.26 4.70 20.86
CA VAL A 88 -0.87 3.28 21.07
C VAL A 88 -2.11 2.36 21.15
N LEU A 89 -3.23 2.85 21.71
CA LEU A 89 -4.52 2.15 21.76
C LEU A 89 -5.31 2.17 20.43
N GLY A 90 -5.23 3.26 19.67
CA GLY A 90 -5.84 3.35 18.33
C GLY A 90 -5.13 2.45 17.32
N ALA A 91 -3.80 2.39 17.39
CA ALA A 91 -2.96 1.57 16.54
C ALA A 91 -3.32 0.07 16.62
N LEU A 92 -3.63 -0.46 17.81
CA LEU A 92 -4.04 -1.86 17.98
C LEU A 92 -5.32 -2.21 17.22
N ARG A 93 -6.31 -1.31 17.22
CA ARG A 93 -7.57 -1.50 16.50
C ARG A 93 -7.37 -1.41 14.99
N ASP A 94 -6.51 -0.49 14.55
CA ASP A 94 -6.17 -0.30 13.15
C ASP A 94 -5.49 -1.54 12.56
N TRP A 95 -4.60 -2.21 13.32
CA TRP A 95 -3.95 -3.44 12.86
C TRP A 95 -4.90 -4.63 12.72
N ILE A 96 -5.99 -4.67 13.49
CA ILE A 96 -7.04 -5.68 13.29
C ILE A 96 -7.73 -5.49 11.94
N VAL A 97 -7.93 -4.23 11.53
CA VAL A 97 -8.53 -3.88 10.24
C VAL A 97 -7.55 -4.14 9.09
N TYR A 98 -6.33 -3.62 9.18
CA TYR A 98 -5.33 -3.70 8.10
C TYR A 98 -4.65 -5.06 7.97
N GLY A 99 -4.60 -5.85 9.04
CA GLY A 99 -4.00 -7.17 9.04
C GLY A 99 -2.48 -7.19 9.20
N ARG A 100 -1.95 -8.41 9.36
CA ARG A 100 -0.53 -8.65 9.64
C ARG A 100 0.44 -8.18 8.54
N PRO A 101 0.15 -8.35 7.24
CA PRO A 101 1.09 -7.91 6.19
C PRO A 101 1.35 -6.39 6.26
N ILE A 102 0.28 -5.59 6.34
CA ILE A 102 0.38 -4.14 6.46
C ILE A 102 1.01 -3.73 7.80
N GLN A 103 0.65 -4.41 8.89
CA GLN A 103 1.27 -4.16 10.19
C GLN A 103 2.79 -4.40 10.15
N GLN A 104 3.26 -5.50 9.54
CA GLN A 104 4.68 -5.78 9.40
C GLN A 104 5.42 -4.73 8.56
N LEU A 105 4.77 -4.21 7.52
CA LEU A 105 5.33 -3.16 6.67
C LEU A 105 5.43 -1.80 7.37
N CYS A 106 4.41 -1.44 8.16
CA CYS A 106 4.18 -0.07 8.61
C CYS A 106 4.35 0.17 10.13
N SER A 107 4.55 -0.89 10.92
CA SER A 107 4.78 -0.76 12.36
C SER A 107 6.00 0.11 12.67
N GLY A 108 5.84 1.03 13.61
CA GLY A 108 6.88 1.98 14.02
C GLY A 108 7.04 3.20 13.10
N LEU A 109 6.18 3.35 12.09
CA LEU A 109 6.16 4.51 11.19
C LEU A 109 4.93 5.38 11.42
N PRO A 110 5.02 6.71 11.18
CA PRO A 110 3.85 7.56 11.02
C PRO A 110 2.96 7.04 9.88
N LEU A 111 1.65 7.01 10.13
CA LEU A 111 0.64 6.61 9.14
C LEU A 111 -0.01 7.85 8.51
N TYR A 112 -0.27 7.78 7.22
CA TYR A 112 -1.05 8.76 6.45
C TYR A 112 -2.19 7.99 5.78
N GLN A 113 -3.40 8.54 5.74
CA GLN A 113 -4.61 7.84 5.26
C GLN A 113 -5.35 8.63 4.18
#